data_AF-A0A452QEZ9-F1
#
_entry.id   AF-A0A452QEZ9-F1
#
_cell.length_a   1.000
_cell.length_b   1.000
_cell.length_c   1.000
_cell.angle_alpha   90.00
_cell.angle_beta   90.00
_cell.angle_gamma   90.00
#
_symmetry.space_group_name_H-M   'P 1'
#
loop_
_entity.id
_entity.type
_entity.pdbx_description
1 polymer ?
#
loop_
_entity_poly.entity_id
_entity_poly.type
_entity_poly.pdbx_seq_one_letter_code
_entity_poly.pdbx_strand_id
1 'polypeptide(L)'
;MGRPLLLPLLLLSVQTCIPGSWSLQCMLCWRTGKCQVEECAGDQDLCRTTILRIWEGGEELEVVERGCAHPEKRNRTMSYRTGMQIITLTETLCGTDLCNRPIPGRPPTFPRIRSRYLECVSCASSDLSCERGWDQSLQCRNPTEQCVEVVTHRSLEGELQDEHHTRGCGKLPGCPGPTGFHNNHTFHFLQCCNTTKCNAGPVLELQNLPLNGLECYSCEGNSTHGCSSEETSLTACRGSMNQCLEATGLGDPNYTVRGCATPSWCQSLHVAEAFSLTHLNVSCCTGNGCNLPAQDRQPRMGSAPRPGPAHLSLTATLLITARLWGGTLLWT
;
A
#
# COMPACT_ATOMS: atom_id res chain seq x y z
N MET A 1 -80.50 -18.63 16.32
CA MET A 1 -79.53 -17.71 16.99
C MET A 1 -78.27 -18.50 17.28
N GLY A 2 -77.09 -17.94 16.97
CA GLY A 2 -75.79 -18.44 17.40
C GLY A 2 -74.99 -19.23 16.35
N ARG A 3 -74.30 -18.54 15.43
CA ARG A 3 -73.12 -19.08 14.71
C ARG A 3 -71.90 -18.25 15.14
N PRO A 4 -70.76 -18.87 15.47
CA PRO A 4 -69.63 -18.18 16.06
C PRO A 4 -68.83 -17.40 15.02
N LEU A 5 -68.37 -16.22 15.44
CA LEU A 5 -67.51 -15.29 14.74
C LEU A 5 -66.10 -15.90 14.57
N LEU A 6 -65.67 -16.15 13.34
CA LEU A 6 -64.27 -16.43 13.01
C LEU A 6 -63.57 -15.10 12.68
N LEU A 7 -62.74 -14.61 13.60
CA LEU A 7 -61.75 -13.55 13.33
C LEU A 7 -60.69 -14.08 12.36
N PRO A 8 -60.38 -13.40 11.25
CA PRO A 8 -59.15 -13.66 10.52
C PRO A 8 -58.01 -12.81 11.12
N LEU A 9 -56.96 -13.48 11.59
CA LEU A 9 -55.67 -12.88 11.94
C LEU A 9 -55.07 -12.23 10.68
N LEU A 10 -55.03 -10.89 10.65
CA LEU A 10 -54.18 -10.12 9.75
C LEU A 10 -52.74 -10.14 10.30
N LEU A 11 -51.92 -11.07 9.81
CA LEU A 11 -50.46 -11.03 9.97
C LEU A 11 -49.92 -9.96 9.00
N LEU A 12 -49.57 -8.79 9.55
CA LEU A 12 -48.75 -7.79 8.88
C LEU A 12 -47.37 -8.39 8.59
N SER A 13 -47.12 -8.72 7.32
CA SER A 13 -45.79 -8.96 6.79
C SER A 13 -44.99 -7.66 6.81
N VAL A 14 -44.29 -7.41 7.91
CA VAL A 14 -43.19 -6.44 7.94
C VAL A 14 -42.09 -7.01 7.07
N GLN A 15 -42.06 -6.62 5.79
CA GLN A 15 -40.87 -6.72 4.97
C GLN A 15 -39.81 -5.85 5.64
N THR A 16 -38.96 -6.48 6.44
CA THR A 16 -37.67 -5.89 6.78
C THR A 16 -36.88 -5.83 5.48
N CYS A 17 -37.03 -4.73 4.75
CA CYS A 17 -36.02 -4.28 3.80
C CYS A 17 -34.75 -4.11 4.62
N ILE A 18 -33.91 -5.15 4.63
CA ILE A 18 -32.49 -4.99 4.89
C ILE A 18 -32.07 -3.94 3.86
N PRO A 19 -31.61 -2.74 4.26
CA PRO A 19 -31.03 -1.83 3.29
C PRO A 19 -29.89 -2.62 2.66
N GLY A 20 -30.06 -3.02 1.39
CA GLY A 20 -28.96 -3.59 0.62
C GLY A 20 -27.81 -2.63 0.81
N SER A 21 -26.66 -3.11 1.27
CA SER A 21 -25.47 -2.27 1.40
C SER A 21 -25.23 -1.61 0.05
N TRP A 22 -25.49 -0.31 -0.06
CA TRP A 22 -25.18 0.44 -1.27
C TRP A 22 -23.66 0.47 -1.33
N SER A 23 -23.10 -0.29 -2.25
CA SER A 23 -21.68 -0.27 -2.61
C SER A 23 -21.34 1.13 -3.11
N LEU A 24 -20.22 1.68 -2.63
CA LEU A 24 -19.74 3.00 -3.06
C LEU A 24 -19.53 3.00 -4.57
N GLN A 25 -19.97 4.05 -5.25
CA GLN A 25 -19.71 4.25 -6.67
C GLN A 25 -18.62 5.30 -6.89
N CYS A 26 -17.64 5.01 -7.74
CA CYS A 26 -16.56 5.94 -8.07
C CYS A 26 -16.43 6.11 -9.59
N MET A 27 -15.81 7.21 -10.02
CA MET A 27 -15.34 7.33 -11.40
C MET A 27 -14.04 6.54 -11.56
N LEU A 28 -14.00 5.66 -12.56
CA LEU A 28 -12.81 4.98 -13.05
C LEU A 28 -12.34 5.67 -14.32
N CYS A 29 -11.13 6.24 -14.30
CA CYS A 29 -10.53 6.92 -15.44
C CYS A 29 -9.12 6.40 -15.69
N TRP A 30 -8.84 6.00 -16.93
CA TRP A 30 -7.49 5.62 -17.39
C TRP A 30 -6.73 6.85 -17.89
N ARG A 31 -5.40 6.70 -18.06
CA ARG A 31 -4.50 7.72 -18.60
C ARG A 31 -4.96 8.32 -19.95
N THR A 32 -5.73 7.58 -20.74
CA THR A 32 -6.28 8.02 -22.04
C THR A 32 -7.47 8.98 -21.92
N GLY A 33 -7.94 9.28 -20.71
CA GLY A 33 -9.03 10.22 -20.44
C GLY A 33 -10.44 9.63 -20.57
N LYS A 34 -10.58 8.36 -20.93
CA LYS A 34 -11.87 7.65 -20.89
C LYS A 34 -12.26 7.41 -19.43
N CYS A 35 -13.47 7.80 -19.06
CA CYS A 35 -14.00 7.64 -17.72
C CYS A 35 -15.34 6.91 -17.75
N GLN A 36 -15.54 5.99 -16.80
CA GLN A 36 -16.82 5.32 -16.56
C GLN A 36 -17.11 5.25 -15.06
N VAL A 37 -18.34 4.91 -14.71
CA VAL A 37 -18.68 4.62 -13.31
C VAL A 37 -18.28 3.18 -13.00
N GLU A 38 -17.65 2.98 -11.86
CA GLU A 38 -17.27 1.70 -11.29
C GLU A 38 -17.96 1.55 -9.93
N GLU A 39 -18.49 0.35 -9.68
CA GLU A 39 -19.02 -0.04 -8.39
C GLU A 39 -17.87 -0.65 -7.58
N CYS A 40 -17.57 -0.05 -6.42
CA CYS A 40 -16.44 -0.49 -5.60
C CYS A 40 -16.73 -1.83 -4.93
N ALA A 41 -15.68 -2.64 -4.80
CA ALA A 41 -15.75 -3.86 -4.02
C ALA A 41 -16.08 -3.56 -2.55
N GLY A 42 -16.65 -4.53 -1.83
CA GLY A 42 -17.15 -4.32 -0.45
C GLY A 42 -16.09 -3.90 0.57
N ASP A 43 -14.82 -4.04 0.23
CA ASP A 43 -13.62 -3.67 0.99
C ASP A 43 -12.96 -2.35 0.52
N GLN A 44 -13.60 -1.64 -0.41
CA GLN A 44 -13.17 -0.36 -0.95
C GLN A 44 -14.24 0.71 -0.69
N ASP A 45 -14.01 1.54 0.32
CA ASP A 45 -14.94 2.58 0.79
C ASP A 45 -14.45 4.01 0.48
N LEU A 46 -13.44 4.15 -0.40
CA LEU A 46 -12.92 5.42 -0.88
C LEU A 46 -12.87 5.48 -2.41
N CYS A 47 -13.11 6.67 -2.95
CA CYS A 47 -12.71 7.03 -4.31
C CYS A 47 -11.36 7.73 -4.29
N ARG A 48 -10.48 7.40 -5.23
CA ARG A 48 -9.20 8.08 -5.44
C ARG A 48 -9.18 8.92 -6.71
N THR A 49 -8.37 9.98 -6.67
CA THR A 49 -7.88 10.72 -7.83
C THR A 49 -6.38 10.89 -7.68
N THR A 50 -5.63 10.32 -8.61
CA THR A 50 -4.16 10.40 -8.69
C THR A 50 -3.79 11.28 -9.87
N ILE A 51 -2.99 12.32 -9.63
CA ILE A 51 -2.58 13.32 -10.63
C ILE A 51 -1.06 13.30 -10.71
N LEU A 52 -0.52 13.08 -11.90
CA LEU A 52 0.87 13.26 -12.24
C LEU A 52 1.01 14.51 -13.10
N ARG A 53 1.85 15.45 -12.67
CA ARG A 53 2.20 16.66 -13.42
C ARG A 53 3.68 16.65 -13.71
N ILE A 54 4.04 16.91 -14.96
CA ILE A 54 5.42 17.09 -15.40
C ILE A 54 5.52 18.50 -15.97
N TRP A 55 6.34 19.33 -15.34
CA TRP A 55 6.59 20.70 -15.78
C TRP A 55 8.00 20.82 -16.36
N GLU A 56 8.11 21.33 -17.59
CA GLU A 56 9.39 21.53 -18.28
C GLU A 56 9.31 22.78 -19.17
N GLY A 57 10.24 23.74 -19.00
CA GLY A 57 10.37 24.87 -19.93
C GLY A 57 9.13 25.78 -20.05
N GLY A 58 8.17 25.71 -19.12
CA GLY A 58 6.91 26.45 -19.20
C GLY A 58 5.74 25.66 -19.79
N GLU A 59 5.99 24.48 -20.34
CA GLU A 59 4.96 23.51 -20.72
C GLU A 59 4.63 22.57 -19.56
N GLU A 60 3.39 22.09 -19.52
CA GLU A 60 2.90 21.19 -18.48
C GLU A 60 2.14 20.04 -19.12
N LEU A 61 2.54 18.81 -18.77
CA LEU A 61 1.77 17.60 -19.01
C LEU A 61 1.06 17.19 -17.72
N GLU A 62 -0.26 16.99 -17.79
CA GLU A 62 -1.06 16.47 -16.67
C GLU A 62 -1.68 15.13 -17.07
N VAL A 63 -1.46 14.10 -16.24
CA VAL A 63 -2.09 12.77 -16.36
C VAL A 63 -2.94 12.54 -15.12
N VAL A 64 -4.20 12.18 -15.30
CA VAL A 64 -5.14 11.95 -14.20
C VAL A 64 -5.72 10.56 -14.27
N GLU A 65 -5.58 9.82 -13.18
CA GLU A 65 -6.21 8.52 -12.96
C GLU A 65 -7.22 8.61 -11.82
N ARG A 66 -8.28 7.82 -11.91
CA ARG A 66 -9.33 7.75 -10.89
C ARG A 66 -9.82 6.32 -10.75
N GLY A 67 -10.33 5.96 -9.58
CA GLY A 67 -10.97 4.66 -9.34
C GLY A 67 -11.35 4.49 -7.88
N CYS A 68 -11.72 3.27 -7.50
CA CYS A 68 -11.90 2.87 -6.11
C CYS A 68 -10.55 2.72 -5.37
N ALA A 69 -10.59 2.82 -4.05
CA ALA A 69 -9.44 2.70 -3.16
C ALA A 69 -9.84 2.11 -1.81
N HIS A 70 -8.91 1.42 -1.18
CA HIS A 70 -9.09 0.84 0.14
C HIS A 70 -9.02 1.91 1.26
N PRO A 71 -9.70 1.71 2.40
CA PRO A 71 -9.80 2.65 3.53
C PRO A 71 -8.44 3.07 4.09
N GLU A 72 -7.41 2.26 3.86
CA GLU A 72 -6.08 2.49 4.37
C GLU A 72 -5.36 3.66 3.69
N LYS A 73 -5.78 4.05 2.49
CA LYS A 73 -5.13 5.12 1.74
C LYS A 73 -5.31 6.47 2.45
N ARG A 74 -4.34 7.37 2.25
CA ARG A 74 -4.35 8.74 2.79
C ARG A 74 -3.98 9.74 1.71
N ASN A 75 -4.50 10.97 1.83
CA ASN A 75 -4.15 12.07 0.94
C ASN A 75 -2.64 12.36 1.03
N ARG A 76 -2.00 12.47 -0.12
CA ARG A 76 -0.54 12.64 -0.20
C ARG A 76 -0.12 13.45 -1.41
N THR A 77 1.00 14.15 -1.26
CA THR A 77 1.61 14.90 -2.36
C THR A 77 3.12 14.80 -2.27
N MET A 78 3.77 14.78 -3.42
CA MET A 78 5.22 14.79 -3.54
C MET A 78 5.62 15.53 -4.81
N SER A 79 6.63 16.38 -4.71
CA SER A 79 7.23 17.09 -5.84
C SER A 79 8.73 17.00 -5.76
N TYR A 80 9.38 16.67 -6.88
CA TYR A 80 10.82 16.59 -6.99
C TYR A 80 11.31 17.03 -8.38
N ARG A 81 12.61 17.27 -8.50
CA ARG A 81 13.29 17.61 -9.75
C ARG A 81 14.01 16.40 -10.33
N THR A 82 13.94 16.26 -11.65
CA THR A 82 14.77 15.35 -12.46
C THR A 82 15.23 16.13 -13.70
N GLY A 83 16.52 16.40 -13.79
CA GLY A 83 17.10 17.32 -14.77
C GLY A 83 16.43 18.69 -14.72
N MET A 84 15.83 19.11 -15.84
CA MET A 84 15.09 20.37 -15.95
C MET A 84 13.61 20.26 -15.57
N GLN A 85 13.12 19.04 -15.37
CA GLN A 85 11.71 18.77 -15.13
C GLN A 85 11.39 18.89 -13.63
N ILE A 86 10.16 19.33 -13.33
CA ILE A 86 9.57 19.19 -11.99
C ILE A 86 8.41 18.20 -12.10
N ILE A 87 8.56 17.07 -11.42
CA ILE A 87 7.52 16.05 -11.31
C ILE A 87 6.73 16.32 -10.03
N THR A 88 5.41 16.39 -10.13
CA THR A 88 4.49 16.49 -8.99
C THR A 88 3.47 15.36 -9.04
N LEU A 89 3.43 14.55 -7.99
CA LEU A 89 2.46 13.48 -7.77
C LEU A 89 1.51 13.92 -6.65
N THR A 90 0.21 13.83 -6.88
CA THR A 90 -0.80 14.15 -5.89
C THR A 90 -1.88 13.09 -5.89
N GLU A 91 -2.22 12.55 -4.72
CA GLU A 91 -3.31 11.62 -4.53
C GLU A 91 -4.30 12.17 -3.51
N THR A 92 -5.56 12.21 -3.91
CA THR A 92 -6.68 12.71 -3.09
C THR A 92 -7.79 11.67 -3.01
N LEU A 93 -8.41 11.59 -1.84
CA LEU A 93 -9.39 10.59 -1.48
C LEU A 93 -10.68 11.25 -0.97
N CYS A 94 -11.80 10.59 -1.20
CA CYS A 94 -13.12 10.98 -0.70
C CYS A 94 -14.02 9.74 -0.59
N GLY A 95 -15.03 9.75 0.30
CA GLY A 95 -15.81 8.55 0.66
C GLY A 95 -17.31 8.64 0.36
N THR A 96 -17.71 9.38 -0.67
CA THR A 96 -19.12 9.50 -1.08
C THR A 96 -19.27 9.21 -2.56
N ASP A 97 -20.46 8.76 -2.98
CA ASP A 97 -20.71 8.38 -4.37
C ASP A 97 -20.27 9.47 -5.37
N LEU A 98 -19.46 9.03 -6.33
CA LEU A 98 -18.95 9.82 -7.45
C LEU A 98 -18.23 11.11 -7.02
N CYS A 99 -17.69 11.17 -5.79
CA CYS A 99 -17.02 12.36 -5.28
C CYS A 99 -15.76 12.74 -6.06
N ASN A 100 -15.16 11.78 -6.77
CA ASN A 100 -14.00 11.99 -7.62
C ASN A 100 -14.37 12.41 -9.06
N ARG A 101 -15.64 12.76 -9.33
CA ARG A 101 -16.09 13.13 -10.68
C ARG A 101 -15.28 14.29 -11.27
N PRO A 102 -14.86 14.21 -12.55
CA PRO A 102 -14.19 15.32 -13.22
C PRO A 102 -15.04 16.58 -13.14
N ILE A 103 -14.45 17.69 -12.69
CA ILE A 103 -15.12 18.99 -12.67
C ILE A 103 -14.92 19.63 -14.05
N PRO A 104 -15.99 19.81 -14.86
CA PRO A 104 -15.86 20.40 -16.18
C PRO A 104 -15.39 21.85 -16.07
N GLY A 105 -14.45 22.27 -16.92
CA GLY A 105 -14.06 23.67 -17.05
C GLY A 105 -13.27 24.24 -15.87
N ARG A 106 -12.75 23.40 -14.95
CA ARG A 106 -11.71 23.86 -14.03
C ARG A 106 -10.39 23.89 -14.80
N PRO A 107 -9.86 25.06 -15.18
CA PRO A 107 -8.48 25.11 -15.68
C PRO A 107 -7.57 24.53 -14.59
N PRO A 108 -6.44 23.89 -14.94
CA PRO A 108 -5.45 23.48 -13.95
C PRO A 108 -5.10 24.70 -13.10
N THR A 109 -5.67 24.76 -11.89
CA THR A 109 -5.43 25.89 -10.99
C THR A 109 -4.04 25.67 -10.43
N PHE A 110 -3.06 26.20 -11.13
CA PHE A 110 -1.72 26.32 -10.60
C PHE A 110 -1.78 27.30 -9.43
N PRO A 111 -1.39 26.90 -8.20
CA PRO A 111 -1.04 27.89 -7.22
C PRO A 111 0.11 28.69 -7.82
N ARG A 112 -0.17 29.94 -8.21
CA ARG A 112 0.87 30.89 -8.62
C ARG A 112 1.96 30.82 -7.56
N ILE A 113 3.22 30.67 -7.98
CA ILE A 113 4.40 30.62 -7.12
C ILE A 113 4.35 31.84 -6.19
N ARG A 114 3.78 31.67 -4.99
CA ARG A 114 3.93 32.64 -3.92
C ARG A 114 5.28 32.30 -3.32
N SER A 115 6.26 33.13 -3.66
CA SER A 115 7.71 32.99 -3.46
C SER A 115 8.19 32.92 -1.98
N ARG A 116 7.45 32.30 -1.05
CA ARG A 116 7.80 32.30 0.38
C ARG A 116 7.41 31.04 1.16
N TYR A 117 7.30 29.89 0.50
CA TYR A 117 7.15 28.62 1.23
C TYR A 117 8.53 27.99 1.48
N LEU A 118 8.52 26.83 2.14
CA LEU A 118 9.73 26.11 2.49
C LEU A 118 10.56 25.79 1.24
N GLU A 119 11.88 25.97 1.33
CA GLU A 119 12.83 25.58 0.29
C GLU A 119 13.53 24.29 0.71
N CYS A 120 13.56 23.30 -0.18
CA CYS A 120 14.11 21.98 0.05
C CYS A 120 15.17 21.61 -0.98
N VAL A 121 16.01 20.64 -0.64
CA VAL A 121 16.85 19.94 -1.62
C VAL A 121 15.98 18.98 -2.43
N SER A 122 16.29 18.82 -3.71
CA SER A 122 15.55 17.94 -4.61
C SER A 122 16.44 17.27 -5.64
N CYS A 123 16.19 15.98 -5.84
CA CYS A 123 16.90 15.08 -6.74
C CYS A 123 16.04 13.83 -6.97
N ALA A 124 16.41 13.02 -7.95
CA ALA A 124 15.83 11.71 -8.26
C ALA A 124 16.92 10.70 -8.70
N SER A 125 16.58 9.41 -8.71
CA SER A 125 17.45 8.35 -9.20
C SER A 125 17.37 8.16 -10.72
N SER A 126 16.26 8.54 -11.36
CA SER A 126 16.05 8.42 -12.81
C SER A 126 17.10 9.16 -13.65
N ASP A 127 17.61 10.29 -13.15
CA ASP A 127 18.70 11.06 -13.76
C ASP A 127 20.03 10.96 -13.00
N LEU A 128 20.09 10.07 -11.99
CA LEU A 128 21.21 9.88 -11.07
C LEU A 128 21.62 11.14 -10.30
N SER A 129 20.72 12.13 -10.17
CA SER A 129 21.05 13.39 -9.50
C SER A 129 21.26 13.19 -8.00
N CYS A 130 20.51 12.30 -7.36
CA CYS A 130 20.71 12.01 -5.93
C CYS A 130 22.06 11.35 -5.67
N GLU A 131 22.36 10.27 -6.39
CA GLU A 131 23.55 9.45 -6.22
C GLU A 131 24.84 10.22 -6.53
N ARG A 132 24.79 11.14 -7.50
CA ARG A 132 25.91 12.00 -7.88
C ARG A 132 26.04 13.26 -7.01
N GLY A 133 25.10 13.50 -6.10
CA GLY A 133 25.05 14.72 -5.29
C GLY A 133 24.80 15.98 -6.13
N TRP A 134 24.11 15.86 -7.27
CA TRP A 134 23.67 16.98 -8.12
C TRP A 134 22.35 17.56 -7.63
N ASP A 135 22.32 17.83 -6.32
CA ASP A 135 21.18 18.36 -5.59
C ASP A 135 20.73 19.71 -6.16
N GLN A 136 19.44 19.82 -6.50
CA GLN A 136 18.81 21.07 -6.92
C GLN A 136 17.97 21.66 -5.80
N SER A 137 17.69 22.97 -5.89
CA SER A 137 16.75 23.62 -4.96
C SER A 137 15.33 23.60 -5.50
N LEU A 138 14.37 23.24 -4.65
CA LEU A 138 12.95 23.24 -4.96
C LEU A 138 12.18 24.02 -3.89
N GLN A 139 11.39 25.00 -4.34
CA GLN A 139 10.47 25.75 -3.49
C GLN A 139 9.14 25.01 -3.42
N CYS A 140 8.68 24.70 -2.21
CA CYS A 140 7.41 24.02 -2.01
C CYS A 140 6.24 24.91 -2.45
N ARG A 141 5.13 24.29 -2.86
CA ARG A 141 3.97 25.01 -3.43
C ARG A 141 2.86 25.20 -2.40
N ASN A 142 2.89 24.44 -1.31
CA ASN A 142 1.88 24.47 -0.27
C ASN A 142 2.54 24.68 1.11
N PRO A 143 2.01 25.57 1.98
CA PRO A 143 2.56 25.79 3.32
C PRO A 143 2.53 24.55 4.24
N THR A 144 1.73 23.53 3.91
CA THR A 144 1.71 22.27 4.67
C THR A 144 2.73 21.24 4.17
N GLU A 145 3.42 21.51 3.07
CA GLU A 145 4.51 20.65 2.58
C GLU A 145 5.75 20.82 3.45
N GLN A 146 6.46 19.71 3.60
CA GLN A 146 7.73 19.59 4.29
C GLN A 146 8.81 19.17 3.30
N CYS A 147 10.07 19.32 3.66
CA CYS A 147 11.14 18.67 2.93
C CYS A 147 11.08 17.18 3.20
N VAL A 148 11.13 16.39 2.14
CA VAL A 148 11.04 14.93 2.22
C VAL A 148 12.25 14.28 1.56
N GLU A 149 12.64 13.14 2.10
CA GLU A 149 13.56 12.18 1.51
C GLU A 149 12.91 10.81 1.58
N VAL A 150 12.76 10.18 0.43
CA VAL A 150 12.18 8.84 0.28
C VAL A 150 13.23 7.93 -0.32
N VAL A 151 13.44 6.79 0.33
CA VAL A 151 14.31 5.71 -0.14
C VAL A 151 13.47 4.46 -0.33
N THR A 152 13.60 3.85 -1.51
CA THR A 152 12.97 2.59 -1.87
C THR A 152 13.99 1.71 -2.55
N HIS A 153 14.49 0.70 -1.85
CA HIS A 153 15.37 -0.30 -2.43
C HIS A 153 14.71 -1.66 -2.34
N ARG A 154 14.57 -2.34 -3.48
CA ARG A 154 14.12 -3.73 -3.56
C ARG A 154 15.09 -4.52 -4.41
N SER A 155 15.53 -5.65 -3.89
CA SER A 155 16.44 -6.56 -4.58
C SER A 155 15.72 -7.61 -5.43
N LEU A 156 14.40 -7.78 -5.29
CA LEU A 156 13.59 -8.64 -6.15
C LEU A 156 13.15 -7.86 -7.39
N GLU A 157 13.62 -8.29 -8.57
CA GLU A 157 13.24 -7.73 -9.87
C GLU A 157 11.77 -8.06 -10.20
N GLY A 158 10.95 -7.03 -10.28
CA GLY A 158 9.55 -7.07 -10.71
C GLY A 158 9.11 -5.70 -11.24
N GLU A 159 8.25 -5.67 -12.26
CA GLU A 159 8.00 -4.53 -13.16
C GLU A 159 7.65 -3.18 -12.49
N LEU A 160 8.15 -2.11 -13.13
CA LEU A 160 8.17 -0.69 -12.75
C LEU A 160 9.07 -0.41 -11.54
N GLN A 161 10.34 -0.09 -11.80
CA GLN A 161 11.25 0.43 -10.79
C GLN A 161 10.75 1.81 -10.33
N ASP A 162 10.23 1.87 -9.10
CA ASP A 162 10.11 3.12 -8.37
C ASP A 162 11.50 3.78 -8.26
N GLU A 163 11.52 5.10 -8.16
CA GLU A 163 12.75 5.85 -7.90
C GLU A 163 13.41 5.34 -6.60
N HIS A 164 14.68 4.92 -6.69
CA HIS A 164 15.40 4.42 -5.53
C HIS A 164 15.58 5.48 -4.45
N HIS A 165 15.86 6.70 -4.88
CA HIS A 165 16.04 7.87 -4.05
C HIS A 165 15.28 9.05 -4.66
N THR A 166 14.51 9.73 -3.82
CA THR A 166 13.90 11.00 -4.20
C THR A 166 13.93 11.98 -3.04
N ARG A 167 14.25 13.23 -3.37
CA ARG A 167 14.20 14.37 -2.44
C ARG A 167 13.33 15.46 -3.01
N GLY A 168 12.63 16.18 -2.15
CA GLY A 168 11.90 17.36 -2.59
C GLY A 168 10.91 17.85 -1.55
N CYS A 169 9.75 18.30 -2.02
CA CYS A 169 8.66 18.83 -1.22
C CYS A 169 7.53 17.82 -1.15
N GLY A 170 6.91 17.64 0.01
CA GLY A 170 5.77 16.74 0.09
C GLY A 170 5.02 16.79 1.39
N LYS A 171 3.84 16.16 1.36
CA LYS A 171 3.06 15.81 2.54
C LYS A 171 2.71 14.34 2.38
N LEU A 172 3.55 13.50 2.96
CA LEU A 172 3.41 12.06 2.91
C LEU A 172 2.85 11.54 4.25
N PRO A 173 2.11 10.42 4.26
CA PRO A 173 1.78 9.74 5.50
C PRO A 173 3.08 9.43 6.26
N GLY A 174 3.05 9.36 7.59
CA GLY A 174 4.28 9.13 8.38
C GLY A 174 5.14 10.37 8.63
N CYS A 175 4.81 11.54 8.05
CA CYS A 175 5.39 12.81 8.48
C CYS A 175 4.62 13.41 9.68
N PRO A 176 5.30 14.05 10.66
CA PRO A 176 6.76 14.20 10.77
C PRO A 176 7.44 12.86 11.12
N GLY A 177 8.44 12.49 10.31
CA GLY A 177 9.17 11.22 10.40
C GLY A 177 10.36 11.27 11.37
N PRO A 178 11.23 10.24 11.40
CA PRO A 178 11.36 9.20 10.37
C PRO A 178 10.40 8.03 10.53
N THR A 179 10.09 7.37 9.41
CA THR A 179 9.44 6.06 9.37
C THR A 179 10.19 5.17 8.38
N GLY A 180 10.36 3.89 8.71
CA GLY A 180 11.11 3.00 7.85
C GLY A 180 10.96 1.54 8.20
N PHE A 181 11.30 0.71 7.23
CA PHE A 181 11.32 -0.74 7.29
C PHE A 181 12.54 -1.26 6.53
N HIS A 182 13.18 -2.28 7.07
CA HIS A 182 14.14 -3.04 6.31
C HIS A 182 14.13 -4.52 6.68
N ASN A 183 14.47 -5.34 5.70
CA ASN A 183 14.77 -6.75 5.85
C ASN A 183 15.93 -7.08 4.89
N ASN A 184 16.17 -8.37 4.61
CA ASN A 184 17.27 -8.76 3.71
C ASN A 184 17.09 -8.34 2.25
N HIS A 185 15.86 -8.06 1.82
CA HIS A 185 15.54 -7.81 0.42
C HIS A 185 15.16 -6.37 0.12
N THR A 186 14.57 -5.70 1.11
CA THR A 186 13.86 -4.44 0.95
C THR A 186 14.30 -3.45 2.01
N PHE A 187 14.51 -2.21 1.59
CA PHE A 187 14.69 -1.05 2.47
C PHE A 187 13.78 0.08 2.02
N HIS A 188 12.89 0.50 2.91
CA HIS A 188 12.07 1.67 2.75
C HIS A 188 12.34 2.65 3.88
N PHE A 189 12.55 3.91 3.53
CA PHE A 189 12.75 4.97 4.52
C PHE A 189 12.12 6.26 4.05
N LEU A 190 11.41 6.92 4.96
CA LEU A 190 10.85 8.25 4.75
C LEU A 190 11.32 9.13 5.91
N GLN A 191 11.97 10.22 5.54
CA GLN A 191 12.33 11.29 6.45
C GLN A 191 11.67 12.59 6.02
N CYS A 192 11.11 13.32 6.99
CA CYS A 192 10.47 14.61 6.74
C CYS A 192 10.98 15.63 7.75
N CYS A 193 11.17 16.87 7.30
CA CYS A 193 11.62 17.96 8.14
C CYS A 193 11.08 19.30 7.62
N ASN A 194 10.98 20.30 8.50
CA ASN A 194 10.22 21.53 8.25
C ASN A 194 11.07 22.81 8.24
N THR A 195 12.40 22.69 8.13
CA THR A 195 13.33 23.82 8.05
C THR A 195 14.02 23.86 6.68
N THR A 196 14.47 25.05 6.27
CA THR A 196 15.05 25.25 4.93
C THR A 196 16.21 24.29 4.65
N LYS A 197 16.10 23.52 3.56
CA LYS A 197 17.10 22.55 3.06
C LYS A 197 17.55 21.51 4.09
N CYS A 198 16.67 21.16 5.02
CA CYS A 198 16.97 20.18 6.07
C CYS A 198 17.12 18.74 5.58
N ASN A 199 16.67 18.44 4.35
CA ASN A 199 16.82 17.15 3.68
C ASN A 199 18.10 17.08 2.80
N ALA A 200 19.06 17.97 3.03
CA ALA A 200 20.38 17.91 2.41
C ALA A 200 21.25 16.83 3.07
N GLY A 201 22.28 16.38 2.35
CA GLY A 201 23.27 15.42 2.87
C GLY A 201 23.60 14.32 1.87
N PRO A 202 24.48 13.38 2.22
CA PRO A 202 24.71 12.21 1.39
C PRO A 202 23.43 11.38 1.27
N VAL A 203 23.31 10.61 0.19
CA VAL A 203 22.20 9.67 0.02
C VAL A 203 22.17 8.68 1.17
N LEU A 204 20.97 8.45 1.72
CA LEU A 204 20.78 7.49 2.79
C LEU A 204 20.78 6.05 2.26
N GLU A 205 21.77 5.27 2.69
CA GLU A 205 21.82 3.83 2.47
C GLU A 205 21.65 3.08 3.79
N LEU A 206 21.05 1.89 3.73
CA LEU A 206 20.86 1.04 4.91
C LEU A 206 22.19 0.74 5.62
N GLN A 207 23.27 0.53 4.87
CA GLN A 207 24.59 0.19 5.42
C GLN A 207 25.19 1.32 6.27
N ASN A 208 24.81 2.58 5.97
CA ASN A 208 25.26 3.77 6.68
C ASN A 208 24.51 3.98 8.00
N LEU A 209 23.40 3.26 8.23
CA LEU A 209 22.69 3.28 9.50
C LEU A 209 23.39 2.34 10.51
N PRO A 210 23.63 2.82 11.75
CA PRO A 210 24.31 2.02 12.77
C PRO A 210 23.43 0.85 13.21
N LEU A 211 24.05 -0.27 13.58
CA LEU A 211 23.35 -1.38 14.22
C LEU A 211 22.76 -0.92 15.56
N ASN A 212 21.52 -1.31 15.85
CA ASN A 212 20.85 -0.93 17.10
C ASN A 212 20.79 -2.08 18.14
N GLY A 213 21.38 -3.23 17.82
CA GLY A 213 21.48 -4.39 18.71
C GLY A 213 20.26 -5.31 18.74
N LEU A 214 19.19 -4.99 18.00
CA LEU A 214 18.03 -5.86 17.81
C LEU A 214 18.26 -6.78 16.60
N GLU A 215 17.86 -8.04 16.73
CA GLU A 215 17.81 -8.99 15.60
C GLU A 215 16.36 -9.44 15.38
N CYS A 216 15.89 -9.43 14.14
CA CYS A 216 14.53 -9.84 13.79
C CYS A 216 14.55 -10.86 12.65
N TYR A 217 13.54 -11.70 12.58
CA TYR A 217 13.33 -12.55 11.43
C TYR A 217 12.95 -11.72 10.20
N SER A 218 13.46 -12.13 9.04
CA SER A 218 13.36 -11.48 7.75
C SER A 218 12.90 -12.50 6.73
N CYS A 219 11.85 -12.16 5.99
CA CYS A 219 11.34 -12.93 4.88
C CYS A 219 10.39 -12.08 4.04
N GLU A 220 10.18 -12.48 2.79
CA GLU A 220 9.17 -11.94 1.88
C GLU A 220 8.61 -13.06 1.01
N GLY A 221 7.29 -13.12 0.85
CA GLY A 221 6.62 -14.16 0.06
C GLY A 221 5.39 -14.67 0.77
N ASN A 222 4.97 -15.90 0.49
CA ASN A 222 3.85 -16.53 1.20
C ASN A 222 4.38 -17.44 2.34
N SER A 223 3.48 -17.97 3.17
CA SER A 223 3.86 -18.81 4.32
C SER A 223 4.57 -20.12 3.94
N THR A 224 4.48 -20.55 2.67
CA THR A 224 5.07 -21.80 2.15
C THR A 224 6.33 -21.57 1.29
N HIS A 225 6.48 -20.39 0.70
CA HIS A 225 7.51 -20.00 -0.24
C HIS A 225 7.93 -18.56 0.07
N GLY A 226 9.20 -18.34 0.38
CA GLY A 226 9.76 -17.07 0.81
C GLY A 226 9.69 -16.84 2.31
N CYS A 227 8.53 -17.07 2.95
CA CYS A 227 8.32 -16.91 4.40
C CYS A 227 8.07 -18.24 5.14
N SER A 228 8.56 -19.36 4.61
CA SER A 228 8.59 -20.64 5.33
C SER A 228 9.60 -20.61 6.48
N SER A 229 9.54 -21.60 7.38
CA SER A 229 10.51 -21.72 8.48
C SER A 229 11.94 -21.98 8.02
N GLU A 230 12.12 -22.52 6.82
CA GLU A 230 13.44 -22.84 6.25
C GLU A 230 14.05 -21.64 5.50
N GLU A 231 13.22 -20.77 4.94
CA GLU A 231 13.67 -19.59 4.16
C GLU A 231 13.77 -18.32 5.02
N THR A 232 13.12 -18.31 6.18
CA THR A 232 13.18 -17.20 7.13
C THR A 232 14.56 -17.13 7.80
N SER A 233 15.20 -15.96 7.74
CA SER A 233 16.54 -15.73 8.31
C SER A 233 16.55 -14.58 9.30
N LEU A 234 17.50 -14.57 10.23
CA LEU A 234 17.70 -13.42 11.12
C LEU A 234 18.44 -12.30 10.39
N THR A 235 18.04 -11.06 10.63
CA THR A 235 18.70 -9.86 10.15
C THR A 235 18.93 -8.89 11.31
N ALA A 236 20.09 -8.22 11.28
CA ALA A 236 20.46 -7.26 12.31
C ALA A 236 19.86 -5.89 12.02
N CYS A 237 19.07 -5.38 12.97
CA CYS A 237 18.35 -4.14 12.81
C CYS A 237 19.27 -2.91 12.90
N ARG A 238 18.88 -1.84 12.17
CA ARG A 238 19.68 -0.64 11.97
C ARG A 238 18.88 0.63 12.24
N GLY A 239 19.59 1.68 12.65
CA GLY A 239 19.03 3.00 12.91
C GLY A 239 17.84 2.95 13.89
N SER A 240 16.80 3.72 13.58
CA SER A 240 15.56 3.81 14.37
C SER A 240 14.60 2.63 14.17
N MET A 241 14.93 1.66 13.31
CA MET A 241 14.08 0.49 13.03
C MET A 241 14.28 -0.56 14.12
N ASN A 242 13.69 -0.30 15.29
CA ASN A 242 13.91 -1.03 16.54
C ASN A 242 12.69 -1.85 17.00
N GLN A 243 11.81 -2.21 16.08
CA GLN A 243 10.71 -3.15 16.30
C GLN A 243 10.86 -4.32 15.32
N CYS A 244 10.59 -5.54 15.77
CA CYS A 244 10.40 -6.64 14.84
C CYS A 244 8.97 -6.61 14.33
N LEU A 245 8.81 -6.67 13.02
CA LEU A 245 7.53 -6.61 12.32
C LEU A 245 7.23 -7.96 11.65
N GLU A 246 5.96 -8.33 11.68
CA GLU A 246 5.34 -9.31 10.82
C GLU A 246 4.06 -8.69 10.27
N ALA A 247 3.95 -8.61 8.94
CA ALA A 247 2.73 -8.21 8.27
C ALA A 247 2.27 -9.28 7.30
N THR A 248 0.97 -9.54 7.32
CA THR A 248 0.29 -10.44 6.38
C THR A 248 -0.82 -9.66 5.69
N GLY A 249 -1.02 -9.90 4.41
CA GLY A 249 -2.05 -9.23 3.63
C GLY A 249 -2.43 -10.02 2.39
N LEU A 250 -3.54 -9.65 1.79
CA LEU A 250 -3.94 -10.16 0.49
C LEU A 250 -3.08 -9.48 -0.59
N GLY A 251 -2.34 -10.33 -1.31
CA GLY A 251 -1.71 -10.07 -2.60
C GLY A 251 -2.11 -11.18 -3.58
N ASP A 252 -1.60 -11.16 -4.80
CA ASP A 252 -1.75 -12.27 -5.75
C ASP A 252 -0.47 -13.13 -5.77
N PRO A 253 -0.28 -14.14 -4.88
CA PRO A 253 -1.13 -14.68 -3.79
C PRO A 253 -0.90 -14.02 -2.40
N ASN A 254 -1.50 -14.57 -1.32
CA ASN A 254 -1.29 -14.13 0.08
C ASN A 254 0.18 -13.85 0.38
N TYR A 255 0.47 -12.66 0.88
CA TYR A 255 1.84 -12.19 1.08
C TYR A 255 2.10 -11.92 2.56
N THR A 256 3.29 -12.29 2.99
CA THR A 256 3.85 -12.12 4.32
C THR A 256 5.19 -11.42 4.17
N VAL A 257 5.43 -10.44 5.04
CA VAL A 257 6.71 -9.76 5.14
C VAL A 257 7.13 -9.67 6.60
N ARG A 258 8.39 -10.01 6.87
CA ARG A 258 9.02 -9.86 8.18
C ARG A 258 10.28 -9.00 8.07
N GLY A 259 10.58 -8.25 9.12
CA GLY A 259 11.80 -7.45 9.18
C GLY A 259 11.84 -6.53 10.38
N CYS A 260 12.72 -5.54 10.32
CA CYS A 260 12.87 -4.49 11.31
C CYS A 260 12.11 -3.24 10.86
N ALA A 261 11.37 -2.61 11.77
CA ALA A 261 10.53 -1.46 11.48
C ALA A 261 10.69 -0.37 12.54
N THR A 262 10.40 0.88 12.19
CA THR A 262 10.18 1.93 13.19
C THR A 262 8.80 1.73 13.85
N PRO A 263 8.58 2.23 15.08
CA PRO A 263 7.25 2.18 15.70
C PRO A 263 6.16 2.86 14.86
N SER A 264 6.51 3.95 14.16
CA SER A 264 5.61 4.65 13.24
C SER A 264 5.21 3.79 12.03
N TRP A 265 6.11 2.92 11.55
CA TRP A 265 5.81 2.01 10.44
C TRP A 265 4.82 0.91 10.86
N CYS A 266 4.88 0.45 12.11
CA CYS A 266 3.95 -0.54 12.66
C CYS A 266 2.51 -0.05 12.79
N GLN A 267 2.33 1.25 13.03
CA GLN A 267 1.02 1.88 13.23
C GLN A 267 0.45 2.46 11.93
N SER A 268 1.30 2.57 10.91
CA SER A 268 0.97 3.22 9.66
C SER A 268 0.78 2.21 8.55
N LEU A 269 0.12 2.69 7.51
CA LEU A 269 -0.29 1.91 6.35
C LEU A 269 0.82 1.89 5.29
N HIS A 270 2.04 2.25 5.71
CA HIS A 270 3.25 2.21 4.89
C HIS A 270 3.53 0.81 4.36
N VAL A 271 3.22 -0.23 5.13
CA VAL A 271 3.31 -1.61 4.67
C VAL A 271 2.44 -1.85 3.45
N ALA A 272 1.21 -1.31 3.44
CA ALA A 272 0.27 -1.43 2.32
C ALA A 272 0.83 -0.82 1.04
N GLU A 273 1.37 0.39 1.17
CA GLU A 273 1.85 1.15 0.03
C GLU A 273 3.17 0.62 -0.48
N ALA A 274 4.09 0.22 0.40
CA ALA A 274 5.31 -0.46 0.02
C ALA A 274 4.95 -1.76 -0.71
N PHE A 275 4.35 -2.72 -0.04
CA PHE A 275 4.23 -4.07 -0.60
C PHE A 275 3.00 -4.27 -1.50
N SER A 276 2.27 -3.19 -1.84
CA SER A 276 1.03 -3.23 -2.62
C SER A 276 0.00 -4.23 -2.06
N LEU A 277 -0.14 -4.24 -0.73
CA LEU A 277 -1.00 -5.18 -0.01
C LEU A 277 -2.32 -4.55 0.40
N THR A 278 -3.34 -5.39 0.53
CA THR A 278 -4.67 -5.05 1.03
C THR A 278 -5.02 -5.97 2.20
N HIS A 279 -6.03 -5.60 3.02
CA HIS A 279 -6.45 -6.39 4.19
C HIS A 279 -5.31 -6.75 5.13
N LEU A 280 -4.57 -5.73 5.56
CA LEU A 280 -3.34 -5.92 6.32
C LEU A 280 -3.59 -6.27 7.77
N ASN A 281 -2.89 -7.29 8.23
CA ASN A 281 -2.68 -7.55 9.63
C ASN A 281 -1.19 -7.33 9.95
N VAL A 282 -0.91 -6.26 10.71
CA VAL A 282 0.44 -5.87 11.12
C VAL A 282 0.60 -6.16 12.60
N SER A 283 1.65 -6.89 12.94
CA SER A 283 2.07 -7.15 14.32
C SER A 283 3.50 -6.68 14.51
N CYS A 284 3.75 -5.99 15.62
CA CYS A 284 5.08 -5.58 16.01
C CYS A 284 5.36 -5.94 17.46
N CYS A 285 6.61 -6.27 17.72
CA CYS A 285 7.09 -6.62 19.05
C CYS A 285 8.51 -6.10 19.27
N THR A 286 8.87 -5.96 20.54
CA THR A 286 10.21 -5.55 20.97
C THR A 286 10.92 -6.76 21.60
N GLY A 287 12.16 -7.00 21.17
CA GLY A 287 13.00 -8.11 21.64
C GLY A 287 13.52 -8.98 20.51
N ASN A 288 14.71 -9.56 20.70
CA ASN A 288 15.37 -10.35 19.66
C ASN A 288 14.51 -11.53 19.20
N GLY A 289 14.29 -11.63 17.89
CA GLY A 289 13.59 -12.73 17.24
C GLY A 289 12.13 -12.89 17.67
N CYS A 290 11.49 -11.87 18.25
CA CYS A 290 10.12 -11.98 18.77
C CYS A 290 9.08 -12.18 17.65
N ASN A 291 9.42 -11.84 16.40
CA ASN A 291 8.63 -12.10 15.20
C ASN A 291 8.97 -13.46 14.57
N LEU A 292 9.31 -14.47 15.37
CA LEU A 292 9.44 -15.85 14.89
C LEU A 292 8.07 -16.33 14.38
N PRO A 293 8.01 -17.03 13.24
CA PRO A 293 6.78 -17.70 12.82
C PRO A 293 6.29 -18.60 13.96
N ALA A 294 5.09 -18.34 14.47
CA ALA A 294 4.47 -19.27 15.39
C ALA A 294 4.25 -20.57 14.63
N GLN A 295 5.12 -21.57 14.83
CA GLN A 295 4.87 -22.94 14.42
C GLN A 295 3.50 -23.29 14.99
N ASP A 296 2.48 -23.45 14.13
CA ASP A 296 1.06 -23.64 14.44
C ASP A 296 0.89 -24.08 15.90
N ARG A 297 0.76 -23.10 16.82
CA ARG A 297 0.40 -23.42 18.19
C ARG A 297 -1.02 -23.88 18.06
N GLN A 298 -1.20 -25.20 17.92
CA GLN A 298 -2.49 -25.85 18.03
C GLN A 298 -3.25 -25.13 19.12
N PRO A 299 -4.48 -24.64 18.85
CA PRO A 299 -5.35 -24.22 19.92
C PRO A 299 -5.37 -25.39 20.89
N ARG A 300 -4.92 -25.17 22.14
CA ARG A 300 -5.15 -26.13 23.23
C ARG A 300 -6.67 -26.20 23.43
N MET A 301 -7.33 -26.95 22.55
CA MET A 301 -8.71 -27.37 22.71
C MET A 301 -8.69 -28.47 23.76
N GLY A 302 -9.53 -28.30 24.77
CA GLY A 302 -9.60 -29.15 25.95
C GLY A 302 -9.68 -30.64 25.61
N SER A 303 -9.07 -31.43 26.48
CA SER A 303 -9.24 -32.87 26.58
C SER A 303 -10.71 -33.27 26.60
N ALA A 304 -11.13 -34.06 25.60
CA ALA A 304 -12.31 -34.92 25.60
C ALA A 304 -12.12 -36.06 24.57
N PRO A 305 -12.77 -37.23 24.74
CA PRO A 305 -12.15 -38.54 24.51
C PRO A 305 -12.32 -39.14 23.11
N ARG A 306 -11.37 -40.05 22.80
CA ARG A 306 -11.27 -40.97 21.65
C ARG A 306 -12.58 -41.29 20.90
N PRO A 307 -12.59 -41.16 19.56
CA PRO A 307 -13.46 -41.94 18.70
C PRO A 307 -12.81 -43.31 18.38
N GLY A 308 -13.63 -44.37 18.41
CA GLY A 308 -13.27 -45.73 18.00
C GLY A 308 -13.00 -45.86 16.49
N PRO A 309 -12.60 -47.05 16.03
CA PRO A 309 -11.99 -47.26 14.73
C PRO A 309 -13.00 -47.09 13.58
N ALA A 310 -12.60 -46.31 12.57
CA ALA A 310 -13.34 -46.18 11.32
C ALA A 310 -13.17 -47.44 10.46
N HIS A 311 -14.30 -48.00 10.02
CA HIS A 311 -14.35 -49.10 9.05
C HIS A 311 -13.89 -48.63 7.67
N LEU A 312 -12.96 -49.37 7.08
CA LEU A 312 -12.55 -49.30 5.68
C LEU A 312 -13.74 -49.67 4.78
N SER A 313 -14.12 -48.79 3.84
CA SER A 313 -14.95 -49.15 2.69
C SER A 313 -14.20 -48.83 1.41
N LEU A 314 -13.61 -49.87 0.84
CA LEU A 314 -13.10 -49.91 -0.53
C LEU A 314 -14.31 -50.08 -1.47
N THR A 315 -14.53 -49.13 -2.37
CA THR A 315 -15.13 -49.43 -3.67
C THR A 315 -14.46 -48.58 -4.74
N ALA A 316 -13.71 -49.28 -5.58
CA ALA A 316 -13.14 -48.77 -6.82
C ALA A 316 -14.22 -48.74 -7.91
N THR A 317 -14.18 -47.72 -8.75
CA THR A 317 -14.51 -47.88 -10.18
C THR A 317 -13.75 -46.82 -10.98
N LEU A 318 -13.10 -47.31 -12.03
CA LEU A 318 -12.21 -46.65 -12.97
C LEU A 318 -12.95 -46.52 -14.32
N LEU A 319 -12.38 -45.71 -15.26
CA LEU A 319 -12.71 -45.55 -16.70
C LEU A 319 -13.65 -44.35 -17.00
N ILE A 320 -13.44 -43.48 -18.00
CA ILE A 320 -12.75 -43.59 -19.30
C ILE A 320 -12.35 -42.20 -19.86
N THR A 321 -11.51 -42.27 -20.88
CA THR A 321 -10.70 -41.34 -21.68
C THR A 321 -11.35 -40.18 -22.46
N ALA A 322 -10.59 -39.08 -22.52
CA ALA A 322 -10.06 -38.35 -23.69
C ALA A 322 -10.92 -37.47 -24.64
N ARG A 323 -10.23 -36.39 -25.05
CA ARG A 323 -10.34 -35.56 -26.28
C ARG A 323 -11.31 -34.35 -26.16
N LEU A 324 -11.05 -33.15 -26.69
CA LEU A 324 -10.01 -32.58 -27.57
C LEU A 324 -10.28 -31.05 -27.72
N TRP A 325 -9.26 -30.31 -28.17
CA TRP A 325 -9.24 -28.94 -28.74
C TRP A 325 -9.16 -27.80 -27.72
N GLY A 326 -8.17 -26.89 -27.76
CA GLY A 326 -7.26 -26.49 -28.84
C GLY A 326 -7.59 -25.04 -29.23
N GLY A 327 -6.62 -24.13 -29.12
CA GLY A 327 -6.82 -22.75 -29.59
C GLY A 327 -5.85 -21.72 -29.02
N THR A 328 -4.59 -21.79 -29.44
CA THR A 328 -3.71 -20.62 -29.60
C THR A 328 -4.40 -19.52 -30.42
N LEU A 329 -4.31 -18.27 -29.99
CA LEU A 329 -4.38 -17.11 -30.88
C LEU A 329 -3.37 -16.04 -30.45
N LEU A 330 -2.48 -15.77 -31.40
CA LEU A 330 -1.46 -14.74 -31.47
C LEU A 330 -2.06 -13.45 -32.08
N TRP A 331 -1.40 -12.32 -31.76
CA TRP A 331 -1.37 -11.01 -32.45
C TRP A 331 -2.59 -10.11 -32.22
N THR A 332 -2.44 -8.80 -32.01
CA THR A 332 -1.48 -7.82 -32.55
C THR A 332 -0.98 -6.82 -31.52
#